data_AF-A0A9W9YU23-F1
#
_entry.id   AF-A0A9W9YU23-F1
#
_cell.length_a   1.000
_cell.length_b   1.000
_cell.length_c   1.000
_cell.angle_alpha   90.00
_cell.angle_beta   90.00
_cell.angle_gamma   90.00
#
_symmetry.space_group_name_H-M   'P 1'
#
loop_
_entity.id
_entity.type
_entity.pdbx_description
1 polymer ?
#
loop_
_entity_poly.entity_id
_entity_poly.type
_entity_poly.pdbx_seq_one_letter_code
_entity_poly.pdbx_strand_id
1 'polypeptide(L)'
;MADLLKWHHATVTTCHSKDQRLARCGEKGRYWFVVGIGRADFVKGDWIKEGAVVVDCGINVIPDETKKSGRRLIGDVHFAEAKKRASWITPVPGGVGGQ
;
A
#
# COMPACT_ATOMS: atom_id res chain seq x y z
N MET A 1 7.56 -0.39 11.90
CA MET A 1 7.51 0.67 10.86
C MET A 1 7.29 2.06 11.46
N ALA A 2 6.23 2.26 12.27
CA ALA A 2 5.92 3.58 12.83
C ALA A 2 7.11 4.23 13.57
N ASP A 3 7.87 3.46 14.36
CA ASP A 3 8.99 4.01 15.14
C ASP A 3 10.17 4.44 14.27
N LEU A 4 10.50 3.69 13.21
CA LEU A 4 11.51 4.09 12.22
C LEU A 4 11.21 5.46 11.63
N LEU A 5 9.96 5.68 11.21
CA LEU A 5 9.54 6.97 10.65
C LEU A 5 9.62 8.11 11.67
N LYS A 6 9.26 7.86 12.94
CA LYS A 6 9.38 8.85 14.02
C LYS A 6 10.83 9.20 14.32
N TRP A 7 11.74 8.22 14.33
CA TRP A 7 13.16 8.44 14.55
C TRP A 7 13.80 9.27 13.41
N HIS A 8 13.22 9.22 12.21
CA HIS A 8 13.55 10.12 11.10
C HIS A 8 12.67 11.38 11.03
N HIS A 9 12.11 11.81 12.18
CA HIS A 9 11.39 13.08 12.36
C HIS A 9 10.07 13.22 11.57
N ALA A 10 9.46 12.12 11.10
CA ALA A 10 8.15 12.19 10.47
C ALA A 10 7.01 12.29 11.49
N THR A 11 5.94 13.03 11.17
CA THR A 11 4.68 12.96 11.91
C THR A 11 3.91 11.70 11.53
N VAL A 12 3.80 10.74 12.45
CA VAL A 12 3.28 9.41 12.12
C VAL A 12 1.83 9.21 12.54
N THR A 13 1.02 8.90 11.52
CA THR A 13 -0.33 8.31 11.56
C THR A 13 -0.42 6.79 11.68
N THR A 14 -0.67 6.16 12.83
CA THR A 14 -0.94 4.72 12.85
C THR A 14 -2.44 4.44 12.69
N CYS A 15 -2.80 3.61 11.70
CA CYS A 15 -4.18 3.17 11.44
C CYS A 15 -4.29 1.64 11.54
N HIS A 16 -5.51 1.12 11.64
CA HIS A 16 -5.77 -0.33 11.65
C HIS A 16 -7.11 -0.67 10.97
N SER A 17 -7.40 -1.95 10.76
CA SER A 17 -8.58 -2.43 10.02
C SER A 17 -9.95 -2.03 10.62
N LYS A 18 -9.99 -1.56 11.86
CA LYS A 18 -11.22 -1.09 12.53
C LYS A 18 -11.36 0.44 12.53
N ASP A 19 -10.41 1.17 11.94
CA ASP A 19 -10.50 2.63 11.85
C ASP A 19 -11.61 3.02 10.88
N GLN A 20 -12.65 3.70 11.38
CA GLN A 20 -13.80 4.13 10.58
C GLN A 20 -13.44 5.22 9.55
N ARG A 21 -12.22 5.76 9.61
CA ARG A 21 -11.76 6.90 8.83
C ARG A 21 -10.53 6.58 7.97
N LEU A 22 -10.25 5.30 7.71
CA LEU A 22 -9.13 4.82 6.89
C LEU A 22 -8.98 5.59 5.57
N ALA A 23 -10.07 5.73 4.81
CA ALA A 23 -10.08 6.47 3.54
C ALA A 23 -9.65 7.93 3.73
N ARG A 24 -10.14 8.57 4.79
CA ARG A 24 -9.84 9.97 5.14
C ARG A 24 -8.38 10.18 5.57
N CYS A 25 -7.73 9.14 6.09
CA CYS A 25 -6.32 9.18 6.45
C CYS A 25 -5.38 9.23 5.25
N GLY A 26 -5.80 8.66 4.11
CA GLY A 26 -5.09 8.79 2.84
C GLY A 26 -5.26 10.17 2.20
N GLU A 27 -6.48 10.72 2.24
CA GLU A 27 -6.80 12.00 1.59
C GLU A 27 -6.24 13.23 2.34
N LYS A 28 -6.27 13.22 3.68
CA LYS A 28 -5.94 14.41 4.51
C LYS A 28 -4.45 14.69 4.75
N GLY A 29 -3.58 14.46 3.77
CA GLY A 29 -2.32 15.19 3.72
C GLY A 29 -1.03 14.44 4.06
N ARG A 30 -0.98 13.11 4.03
CA ARG A 30 0.29 12.39 4.30
C ARG A 30 1.00 12.01 3.01
N TYR A 31 2.26 12.43 2.90
CA TYR A 31 3.09 12.16 1.74
C TYR A 31 3.57 10.71 1.70
N TRP A 32 3.61 9.98 2.82
CA TRP A 32 4.11 8.61 2.89
C TRP A 32 3.04 7.65 3.42
N PHE A 33 2.80 6.57 2.67
CA PHE A 33 1.78 5.56 2.98
C PHE A 33 2.42 4.17 3.00
N VAL A 34 2.52 3.54 4.18
CA VAL A 34 3.04 2.17 4.33
C VAL A 34 1.89 1.24 4.66
N VAL A 35 1.63 0.25 3.80
CA VAL A 35 0.46 -0.63 3.89
C VAL A 35 0.89 -2.06 4.19
N GLY A 36 0.31 -2.64 5.23
CA GLY A 36 0.51 -4.03 5.63
C GLY A 36 -0.72 -4.55 6.36
N ILE A 37 -1.84 -4.60 5.65
CA ILE A 37 -3.16 -5.03 6.11
C ILE A 37 -3.35 -6.53 5.86
N GLY A 38 -2.73 -7.09 4.82
CA GLY A 38 -2.92 -8.49 4.41
C GLY A 38 -4.28 -8.74 3.76
N ARG A 39 -4.72 -7.79 2.93
CA ARG A 39 -5.97 -7.88 2.14
C ARG A 39 -5.73 -7.30 0.76
N ALA A 40 -5.89 -8.15 -0.25
CA ALA A 40 -5.72 -7.79 -1.65
C ALA A 40 -6.56 -6.56 -2.05
N ASP A 41 -5.92 -5.59 -2.72
CA ASP A 41 -6.56 -4.38 -3.27
C ASP A 41 -7.45 -3.61 -2.27
N PHE A 42 -7.13 -3.67 -0.97
CA PHE A 42 -7.91 -3.00 0.07
C PHE A 42 -7.80 -1.48 -0.03
N VAL A 43 -6.60 -0.95 -0.26
CA VAL A 43 -6.35 0.49 -0.40
C VAL A 43 -6.61 0.92 -1.83
N LYS A 44 -7.61 1.79 -2.00
CA LYS A 44 -8.04 2.30 -3.30
C LYS A 44 -7.20 3.49 -3.77
N GLY A 45 -7.08 3.67 -5.08
CA GLY A 45 -6.23 4.74 -5.63
C GLY A 45 -6.74 6.14 -5.29
N ASP A 46 -8.06 6.32 -5.21
CA ASP A 46 -8.70 7.57 -4.78
C ASP A 46 -8.40 7.95 -3.32
N TRP A 47 -7.87 7.04 -2.51
CA TRP A 47 -7.41 7.33 -1.15
C TRP A 47 -5.98 7.89 -1.14
N ILE A 48 -5.19 7.68 -2.19
CA ILE A 48 -3.79 8.09 -2.25
C ILE A 48 -3.68 9.56 -2.62
N LYS A 49 -3.16 10.40 -1.72
CA LYS A 49 -2.86 11.81 -2.03
C LYS A 49 -1.95 11.92 -3.26
N GLU A 50 -2.23 12.89 -4.12
CA GLU A 50 -1.41 13.19 -5.29
C GLU A 50 0.02 13.57 -4.88
N GLY A 51 1.01 12.94 -5.52
CA GLY A 51 2.42 13.07 -5.20
C GLY A 51 2.89 12.24 -4.00
N ALA A 52 2.06 11.38 -3.41
CA ALA A 52 2.46 10.54 -2.28
C ALA A 52 3.43 9.41 -2.69
N VAL A 53 4.30 9.01 -1.77
CA VAL A 53 5.12 7.80 -1.81
C VAL A 53 4.35 6.68 -1.14
N VAL A 54 4.17 5.58 -1.85
CA VAL A 54 3.41 4.41 -1.38
C VAL A 54 4.34 3.19 -1.28
N VAL A 55 4.40 2.60 -0.09
CA VAL A 55 5.12 1.36 0.20
C VAL A 55 4.09 0.29 0.53
N ASP A 56 3.94 -0.67 -0.35
CA ASP A 56 3.05 -1.81 -0.24
C ASP A 56 3.82 -3.04 0.24
N CYS A 57 3.61 -3.39 1.51
CA CYS A 57 4.18 -4.59 2.12
C CYS A 57 3.22 -5.79 2.03
N GLY A 58 2.04 -5.62 1.40
CA GLY A 58 1.04 -6.66 1.25
C GLY A 58 1.55 -7.80 0.37
N ILE A 59 1.36 -9.03 0.83
CA ILE A 59 1.61 -10.24 0.04
C ILE A 59 0.35 -11.09 0.11
N ASN A 60 -0.51 -10.94 -0.89
CA ASN A 60 -1.75 -11.68 -1.00
C ASN A 60 -1.66 -12.66 -2.17
N VAL A 61 -1.92 -13.94 -1.90
CA VAL A 61 -1.93 -14.98 -2.92
C VAL A 61 -3.34 -15.11 -3.48
N ILE A 62 -3.50 -14.91 -4.79
CA ILE A 62 -4.80 -15.06 -5.47
C ILE A 62 -4.69 -16.07 -6.61
N PRO A 63 -5.75 -16.82 -6.93
CA PRO A 63 -5.79 -17.70 -8.08
C PRO A 63 -5.56 -16.93 -9.39
N ASP A 64 -4.75 -17.49 -10.29
CA ASP A 64 -4.51 -16.95 -11.63
C ASP A 64 -4.05 -18.07 -12.57
N GLU A 65 -4.96 -18.50 -13.44
CA GLU A 65 -4.74 -19.58 -14.40
C GLU A 65 -3.72 -19.20 -15.49
N THR A 66 -3.42 -17.91 -15.66
CA THR A 66 -2.41 -17.45 -16.63
C THR A 66 -0.97 -17.68 -16.15
N LYS A 67 -0.78 -18.02 -14.87
CA LYS A 67 0.53 -18.30 -14.28
C LYS A 67 0.78 -19.80 -14.17
N LYS A 68 2.02 -20.23 -14.39
CA LYS A 68 2.44 -21.65 -14.25
C LYS A 68 2.11 -22.24 -12.87
N SER A 69 2.13 -21.41 -11.82
CA SER A 69 1.79 -21.77 -10.44
C SER A 69 0.28 -21.83 -10.16
N GLY A 70 -0.58 -21.43 -11.12
CA GLY A 70 -2.02 -21.24 -10.91
C GLY A 70 -2.37 -20.10 -9.94
N ARG A 71 -1.39 -19.28 -9.57
CA ARG A 71 -1.49 -18.24 -8.53
C ARG A 71 -0.61 -17.05 -8.87
N ARG A 72 -1.05 -15.84 -8.51
CA ARG A 72 -0.25 -14.61 -8.54
C ARG A 72 -0.23 -13.94 -7.16
N LEU A 73 0.79 -13.11 -6.96
CA LEU A 73 0.89 -12.23 -5.80
C LEU A 73 0.33 -10.86 -6.13
N ILE A 74 -0.43 -10.30 -5.20
CA ILE A 74 -0.95 -8.94 -5.27
C ILE A 74 -0.76 -8.25 -3.93
N GLY A 75 -0.51 -6.95 -3.97
CA GLY A 75 -0.33 -6.12 -2.79
C GLY A 75 -1.64 -5.79 -2.09
N ASP A 76 -1.54 -5.00 -1.03
CA ASP A 76 -2.72 -4.45 -0.35
C ASP A 76 -3.27 -3.20 -1.05
N VAL A 77 -2.50 -2.63 -1.97
CA VAL A 77 -2.85 -1.42 -2.72
C VAL A 77 -3.28 -1.77 -4.13
N HIS A 78 -4.37 -1.14 -4.60
CA HIS A 78 -4.78 -1.22 -5.99
C HIS A 78 -3.78 -0.47 -6.90
N PHE A 79 -2.72 -1.17 -7.30
CA PHE A 79 -1.51 -0.60 -7.89
C PHE A 79 -1.78 0.24 -9.14
N ALA A 80 -2.67 -0.23 -10.03
CA ALA A 80 -2.93 0.44 -11.31
C ALA A 80 -3.56 1.84 -11.16
N GLU A 81 -4.35 2.04 -10.10
CA GLU A 81 -4.93 3.35 -9.80
C GLU A 81 -4.00 4.20 -8.95
N ALA A 82 -3.37 3.59 -7.93
CA ALA A 82 -2.45 4.29 -7.05
C ALA A 82 -1.24 4.84 -7.82
N LYS A 83 -0.71 4.13 -8.81
CA LYS A 83 0.40 4.57 -9.68
C LYS A 83 0.09 5.87 -10.44
N LYS A 84 -1.18 6.18 -10.71
CA LYS A 84 -1.57 7.41 -11.41
C LYS A 84 -1.48 8.66 -10.52
N ARG A 85 -1.48 8.48 -9.19
CA ARG A 85 -1.47 9.58 -8.21
C ARG A 85 -0.18 9.65 -7.41
N ALA A 86 0.40 8.50 -7.10
CA ALA A 86 1.64 8.41 -6.34
C ALA A 86 2.82 8.96 -7.14
N SER A 87 3.73 9.69 -6.48
CA SER A 87 5.03 10.05 -7.06
C SER A 87 5.96 8.83 -7.14
N TRP A 88 5.78 7.87 -6.23
CA TRP A 88 6.52 6.62 -6.21
C TRP A 88 5.69 5.53 -5.53
N ILE A 89 5.73 4.30 -6.05
CA ILE A 89 4.99 3.16 -5.51
C ILE A 89 5.76 1.85 -5.68
N THR A 90 5.82 1.01 -4.64
CA THR A 90 6.39 -0.34 -4.75
C THR A 90 5.47 -1.29 -5.51
N PRO A 91 5.96 -2.04 -6.51
CA PRO A 91 5.18 -3.13 -7.11
C PRO A 91 5.09 -4.34 -6.17
N VAL A 92 4.05 -5.14 -6.33
CA VAL A 92 3.95 -6.48 -5.73
C VAL A 92 3.57 -7.45 -6.84
N PRO A 93 4.38 -8.50 -7.10
CA PRO A 93 5.68 -8.82 -6.50
C PRO A 93 6.83 -7.90 -6.97
N GLY A 94 8.03 -8.06 -6.41
CA GLY A 94 9.24 -7.34 -6.83
C GLY A 94 9.52 -6.02 -6.12
N GLY A 95 8.76 -5.69 -5.08
CA GLY A 95 8.96 -4.52 -4.22
C GLY A 95 9.56 -4.91 -2.87
N VAL A 96 8.77 -4.74 -1.79
CA VAL A 96 9.23 -4.95 -0.40
C VAL A 96 9.69 -6.38 -0.13
N GLY A 97 8.99 -7.38 -0.69
CA GLY A 97 9.28 -8.80 -0.46
C GLY A 97 10.51 -9.35 -1.20
N GLY A 98 11.21 -8.52 -1.98
CA GLY A 98 12.31 -8.96 -2.85
C GLY A 98 11.82 -9.48 -4.21
N GLN A 99 12.79 -9.95 -5.02
CA GLN A 99 12.58 -10.59 -6.32
C GLN A 99 12.42 -12.10 -6.20
#